data_AF-A0A151PDK5-F1
#
_entry.id   AF-A0A151PDK5-F1
#
_cell.length_a   1.000
_cell.length_b   1.000
_cell.length_c   1.000
_cell.angle_alpha   90.00
_cell.angle_beta   90.00
_cell.angle_gamma   90.00
#
_symmetry.space_group_name_H-M   'P 1'
#
loop_
_entity.id
_entity.type
_entity.pdbx_description
1 polymer ?
#
loop_
_entity_poly.entity_id
_entity_poly.type
_entity_poly.pdbx_seq_one_letter_code
_entity_poly.pdbx_strand_id
1 'polypeptide(L)'
;MKASKSHVWKQLRCFGFMIMKKLALGKEEHRIQEEAWHLVECFDSMKGSSLDPSLLLGHAVADVICTVVFEGCFSVEDENFHRLLGSIDYIAAFGNSFQHFLYEFIPWVMDCVPGPKEKTFCGTERVRSFIQQEIRSHEEIGRTDEPENFIDFYLAQMAKTKEDPRSTYNGDNLVQSIFDLFLAGIETETTSLHWAMLYMVA
;
A
#
# COMPACT_ATOMS: atom_id res chain seq x y z
N MET A 1 -16.01 -0.43 26.38
CA MET A 1 -16.99 0.16 25.43
C MET A 1 -16.31 0.15 24.05
N LYS A 2 -16.65 -0.77 23.15
CA LYS A 2 -15.97 -0.86 21.83
C LYS A 2 -16.31 0.39 21.02
N ALA A 3 -15.31 1.09 20.47
CA ALA A 3 -15.53 2.19 19.56
C ALA A 3 -16.38 1.73 18.36
N SER A 4 -17.32 2.56 17.91
CA SER A 4 -18.12 2.23 16.72
C SER A 4 -17.21 2.25 15.48
N LYS A 5 -17.53 1.41 14.47
CA LYS A 5 -16.75 1.37 13.21
C LYS A 5 -16.60 2.75 12.55
N SER A 6 -17.62 3.59 12.67
CA SER A 6 -17.60 4.98 12.18
C SER A 6 -16.60 5.87 12.92
N HIS A 7 -16.46 5.70 14.24
CA HIS A 7 -15.50 6.47 15.03
C HIS A 7 -14.06 6.08 14.68
N VAL A 8 -13.79 4.77 14.58
CA VAL A 8 -12.48 4.23 14.15
C VAL A 8 -12.09 4.78 12.79
N TRP A 9 -12.98 4.67 11.80
CA TRP A 9 -12.73 5.17 10.45
C TRP A 9 -12.41 6.67 10.42
N LYS A 10 -13.20 7.48 11.14
CA LYS A 10 -12.98 8.94 11.18
C LYS A 10 -11.61 9.27 11.77
N GLN A 11 -11.22 8.57 12.83
CA GLN A 11 -9.95 8.79 13.52
C GLN A 11 -8.76 8.38 12.64
N LEU A 12 -8.79 7.18 12.05
CA LEU A 12 -7.74 6.69 11.16
C LEU A 12 -7.61 7.56 9.90
N ARG A 13 -8.73 7.98 9.30
CA ARG A 13 -8.72 8.88 8.14
C ARG A 13 -8.10 10.24 8.47
N CYS A 14 -8.51 10.85 9.58
CA CYS A 14 -7.93 12.12 10.02
C CYS A 14 -6.44 11.98 10.30
N PHE A 15 -6.04 10.91 11.00
CA PHE A 15 -4.64 10.62 11.28
C PHE A 15 -3.83 10.45 10.00
N GLY A 16 -4.24 9.56 9.11
CA GLY A 16 -3.54 9.30 7.85
C GLY A 16 -3.39 10.56 7.00
N PHE A 17 -4.45 11.37 6.87
CA PHE A 17 -4.37 12.64 6.14
C PHE A 17 -3.35 13.62 6.74
N MET A 18 -3.31 13.75 8.07
CA MET A 18 -2.36 14.63 8.75
C MET A 18 -0.91 14.16 8.55
N ILE A 19 -0.67 12.85 8.64
CA ILE A 19 0.67 12.28 8.45
C ILE A 19 1.12 12.41 7.01
N MET A 20 0.30 12.00 6.03
CA MET A 20 0.63 12.16 4.60
C MET A 20 0.93 13.62 4.26
N LYS A 21 0.11 14.58 4.73
CA LYS A 21 0.39 16.00 4.52
C LYS A 21 1.72 16.45 5.15
N LYS A 22 2.08 15.92 6.32
CA LYS A 22 3.35 16.25 6.98
C LYS A 22 4.55 15.68 6.21
N LEU A 23 4.46 14.43 5.73
CA LEU A 23 5.50 13.76 4.97
C LEU A 23 5.68 14.41 3.58
N ALA A 24 4.57 14.78 2.93
CA ALA A 24 4.54 15.48 1.66
C ALA A 24 5.28 16.84 1.67
N LEU A 25 5.23 17.56 2.78
CA LEU A 25 5.85 18.88 2.92
C LEU A 25 7.37 18.84 3.15
N GLY A 26 7.97 17.66 3.33
CA GLY A 26 9.38 17.52 3.72
C GLY A 26 10.25 16.81 2.70
N LYS A 27 9.84 15.60 2.27
CA LYS A 27 10.73 14.68 1.52
C LYS A 27 10.10 14.03 0.28
N GLU A 28 8.77 14.08 0.08
CA GLU A 28 8.12 13.33 -1.03
C GLU A 28 8.46 13.85 -2.43
N GLU A 29 8.51 15.16 -2.64
CA GLU A 29 8.73 15.70 -4.00
C GLU A 29 10.09 15.30 -4.57
N HIS A 30 11.14 15.33 -3.75
CA HIS A 30 12.47 14.87 -4.14
C HIS A 30 12.45 13.39 -4.52
N ARG A 31 11.71 12.58 -3.77
CA ARG A 31 11.64 11.14 -3.99
C ARG A 31 10.86 10.76 -5.24
N ILE A 32 9.75 11.47 -5.51
CA ILE A 32 9.02 11.32 -6.77
C ILE A 32 9.94 11.68 -7.95
N GLN A 33 10.76 12.72 -7.80
CA GLN A 33 11.73 13.10 -8.84
C GLN A 33 12.83 12.05 -9.01
N GLU A 34 13.40 11.52 -7.92
CA GLU A 34 14.40 10.45 -7.96
C GLU A 34 13.87 9.21 -8.69
N GLU A 35 12.67 8.75 -8.33
CA GLU A 35 12.09 7.57 -8.95
C GLU A 35 11.69 7.83 -10.42
N ALA A 36 11.22 9.04 -10.73
CA ALA A 36 10.98 9.43 -12.12
C ALA A 36 12.28 9.44 -12.95
N TRP A 37 13.40 9.87 -12.37
CA TRP A 37 14.71 9.80 -13.03
C TRP A 37 15.12 8.35 -13.27
N HIS A 38 14.96 7.47 -12.27
CA HIS A 38 15.26 6.05 -12.40
C HIS A 38 14.42 5.39 -13.50
N LEU A 39 13.12 5.70 -13.58
CA LEU A 39 12.26 5.25 -14.68
C LEU A 39 12.76 5.69 -16.06
N VAL A 40 13.18 6.95 -16.19
CA VAL A 40 13.73 7.48 -17.46
C VAL A 40 15.00 6.74 -17.85
N GLU A 41 15.91 6.50 -16.91
CA GLU A 41 17.13 5.72 -17.16
C GLU A 41 16.82 4.28 -17.57
N CYS A 42 15.87 3.63 -16.90
CA CYS A 42 15.39 2.32 -17.31
C CYS A 42 14.88 2.35 -18.77
N PHE A 43 14.03 3.31 -19.13
CA PHE A 43 13.51 3.45 -20.48
C PHE A 43 14.61 3.68 -21.53
N ASP A 44 15.59 4.53 -21.23
CA ASP A 44 16.71 4.79 -22.14
C ASP A 44 17.60 3.55 -22.35
N SER A 45 17.86 2.79 -21.27
CA SER A 45 18.68 1.57 -21.30
C SER A 45 18.14 0.49 -22.24
N MET A 46 16.82 0.50 -22.49
CA MET A 46 16.12 -0.49 -23.31
C MET A 46 16.26 -0.27 -24.82
N LYS A 47 16.90 0.83 -25.26
CA LYS A 47 17.32 1.10 -26.66
C LYS A 47 16.25 0.84 -27.72
N GLY A 48 14.99 1.18 -27.41
CA GLY A 48 13.86 1.05 -28.33
C GLY A 48 13.29 -0.37 -28.49
N SER A 49 13.60 -1.29 -27.57
CA SER A 49 12.92 -2.59 -27.53
C SER A 49 11.46 -2.47 -27.10
N SER A 50 10.60 -3.37 -27.57
CA SER A 50 9.19 -3.41 -27.15
C SER A 50 9.10 -3.87 -25.70
N LEU A 51 8.45 -3.08 -24.84
CA LEU A 51 8.29 -3.37 -23.42
C LEU A 51 6.84 -3.15 -22.99
N ASP A 52 6.38 -3.96 -22.06
CA ASP A 52 5.26 -3.65 -21.18
C ASP A 52 5.73 -2.80 -19.98
N PRO A 53 5.41 -1.50 -19.91
CA PRO A 53 5.86 -0.61 -18.83
C PRO A 53 5.14 -0.87 -17.50
N SER A 54 4.09 -1.71 -17.47
CA SER A 54 3.24 -1.90 -16.29
C SER A 54 4.04 -2.27 -15.05
N LEU A 55 5.04 -3.14 -15.21
CA LEU A 55 5.84 -3.58 -14.08
C LEU A 55 6.72 -2.47 -13.52
N LEU A 56 7.40 -1.72 -14.41
CA LEU A 56 8.29 -0.63 -14.00
C LEU A 56 7.51 0.49 -13.33
N LEU A 57 6.34 0.83 -13.88
CA LEU A 57 5.44 1.81 -13.28
C LEU A 57 4.94 1.36 -11.92
N GLY A 58 4.50 0.10 -11.80
CA GLY A 58 4.04 -0.48 -10.55
C GLY A 58 5.12 -0.48 -9.48
N HIS A 59 6.35 -0.81 -9.86
CA HIS A 59 7.50 -0.78 -8.96
C HIS A 59 7.81 0.65 -8.49
N ALA A 60 7.94 1.59 -9.42
CA ALA A 60 8.25 2.99 -9.10
C ALA A 60 7.21 3.63 -8.16
N VAL A 61 5.92 3.46 -8.46
CA VAL A 61 4.84 3.95 -7.60
C VAL A 61 4.90 3.31 -6.22
N ALA A 62 5.11 2.00 -6.18
CA ALA A 62 5.21 1.28 -4.92
C ALA A 62 6.42 1.70 -4.09
N ASP A 63 7.57 1.99 -4.71
CA ASP A 63 8.77 2.45 -4.00
C ASP A 63 8.58 3.85 -3.38
N VAL A 64 7.92 4.75 -4.11
CA VAL A 64 7.50 6.06 -3.56
C VAL A 64 6.66 5.86 -2.31
N ILE A 65 5.63 5.02 -2.38
CA ILE A 65 4.73 4.72 -1.25
C ILE A 65 5.48 4.01 -0.11
N CYS A 66 6.30 3.01 -0.39
CA CYS A 66 7.00 2.20 0.61
C CYS A 66 7.87 3.07 1.53
N THR A 67 8.66 3.96 0.96
CA THR A 67 9.53 4.78 1.78
C THR A 67 8.76 5.90 2.51
N VAL A 68 7.59 6.34 2.04
CA VAL A 68 6.70 7.21 2.85
C VAL A 68 6.19 6.43 4.07
N VAL A 69 5.90 5.13 3.89
CA VAL A 69 5.35 4.30 4.96
C VAL A 69 6.40 3.87 5.97
N PHE A 70 7.57 3.42 5.53
CA PHE A 70 8.58 2.75 6.37
C PHE A 70 10.03 3.01 5.93
N GLU A 71 10.28 4.06 5.15
CA GLU A 71 11.62 4.46 4.68
C GLU A 71 12.45 3.40 3.91
N GLY A 72 11.81 2.33 3.43
CA GLY A 72 12.46 1.29 2.64
C GLY A 72 12.34 1.52 1.14
N CYS A 73 13.39 1.17 0.40
CA CYS A 73 13.40 1.04 -1.05
C CYS A 73 13.62 -0.44 -1.43
N PHE A 74 12.87 -0.95 -2.40
CA PHE A 74 13.02 -2.32 -2.90
C PHE A 74 13.62 -2.32 -4.30
N SER A 75 14.55 -3.24 -4.56
CA SER A 75 15.09 -3.41 -5.90
C SER A 75 14.02 -3.95 -6.85
N VAL A 76 14.08 -3.53 -8.12
CA VAL A 76 13.17 -4.00 -9.18
C VAL A 76 13.27 -5.53 -9.36
N GLU A 77 14.44 -6.10 -9.06
CA GLU A 77 14.73 -7.53 -9.13
C GLU A 77 14.27 -8.33 -7.90
N ASP A 78 13.71 -7.69 -6.87
CA ASP A 78 13.20 -8.40 -5.69
C ASP A 78 11.93 -9.19 -6.05
N GLU A 79 12.10 -10.51 -6.19
CA GLU A 79 11.01 -11.42 -6.52
C GLU A 79 9.89 -11.43 -5.47
N ASN A 80 10.19 -11.15 -4.19
CA ASN A 80 9.17 -11.07 -3.14
C ASN A 80 8.32 -9.82 -3.31
N PHE A 81 8.96 -8.68 -3.61
CA PHE A 81 8.27 -7.43 -3.86
C PHE A 81 7.44 -7.51 -5.15
N HIS A 82 7.97 -8.13 -6.21
CA HIS A 82 7.21 -8.40 -7.42
C HIS A 82 5.95 -9.23 -7.16
N ARG A 83 6.06 -10.28 -6.33
CA ARG A 83 4.90 -11.10 -5.91
C ARG A 83 3.93 -10.33 -5.02
N LEU A 84 4.41 -9.35 -4.26
CA LEU A 84 3.58 -8.44 -3.47
C LEU A 84 2.72 -7.56 -4.39
N LEU A 85 3.34 -6.90 -5.38
CA LEU A 85 2.64 -6.07 -6.37
C LEU A 85 1.60 -6.88 -7.14
N GLY A 86 1.97 -8.06 -7.67
CA GLY A 86 1.01 -8.93 -8.34
C GLY A 86 -0.12 -9.44 -7.42
N SER A 87 0.06 -9.42 -6.10
CA SER A 87 -1.03 -9.71 -5.15
C SER A 87 -1.95 -8.50 -4.98
N ILE A 88 -1.42 -7.28 -4.96
CA ILE A 88 -2.17 -6.02 -4.91
C ILE A 88 -3.03 -5.88 -6.16
N ASP A 89 -2.43 -6.03 -7.35
CA ASP A 89 -3.14 -5.97 -8.64
C ASP A 89 -4.27 -7.00 -8.70
N TYR A 90 -4.00 -8.22 -8.23
CA TYR A 90 -5.02 -9.28 -8.21
C TYR A 90 -6.17 -8.97 -7.24
N ILE A 91 -5.86 -8.45 -6.05
CA ILE A 91 -6.88 -8.04 -5.07
C ILE A 91 -7.75 -6.91 -5.65
N ALA A 92 -7.13 -5.91 -6.28
CA ALA A 92 -7.84 -4.80 -6.90
C ALA A 92 -8.70 -5.27 -8.09
N ALA A 93 -8.15 -6.10 -8.97
CA ALA A 93 -8.89 -6.69 -10.09
C ALA A 93 -10.07 -7.55 -9.60
N PHE A 94 -9.88 -8.32 -8.53
CA PHE A 94 -10.96 -9.09 -7.92
C PHE A 94 -12.05 -8.16 -7.35
N GLY A 95 -11.68 -7.12 -6.60
CA GLY A 95 -12.62 -6.14 -6.05
C GLY A 95 -13.48 -5.45 -7.12
N ASN A 96 -12.92 -5.25 -8.31
CA ASN A 96 -13.64 -4.69 -9.47
C ASN A 96 -14.36 -5.74 -10.35
N SER A 97 -14.28 -7.03 -10.00
CA SER A 97 -14.84 -8.11 -10.81
C SER A 97 -16.34 -8.35 -10.55
N PHE A 98 -17.03 -8.86 -11.56
CA PHE A 98 -18.42 -9.33 -11.41
C PHE A 98 -18.54 -10.44 -10.34
N GLN A 99 -17.49 -11.23 -10.13
CA GLN A 99 -17.50 -12.27 -9.10
C GLN A 99 -17.55 -11.67 -7.70
N HIS A 100 -16.78 -10.61 -7.42
CA HIS A 100 -16.85 -9.91 -6.14
C HIS A 100 -18.22 -9.29 -5.90
N PHE A 101 -18.81 -8.68 -6.93
CA PHE A 101 -20.19 -8.21 -6.88
C PHE A 101 -21.17 -9.33 -6.50
N LEU A 102 -21.04 -10.54 -7.07
CA LEU A 102 -21.88 -11.68 -6.66
C LEU A 102 -21.67 -12.10 -5.20
N TYR A 103 -20.44 -12.02 -4.67
CA TYR A 103 -20.16 -12.29 -3.25
C TYR A 103 -20.84 -11.27 -2.32
N GLU A 104 -20.91 -10.00 -2.69
CA GLU A 104 -21.58 -8.98 -1.87
C GLU A 104 -23.11 -9.16 -1.86
N PHE A 105 -23.70 -9.50 -3.00
CA PHE A 105 -25.16 -9.57 -3.13
C PHE A 105 -25.75 -10.93 -2.72
N ILE A 106 -25.03 -12.03 -2.93
CA ILE A 106 -25.53 -13.40 -2.71
C ILE A 106 -24.46 -14.27 -2.03
N PRO A 107 -24.01 -13.93 -0.80
CA PRO A 107 -22.89 -14.61 -0.13
C PRO A 107 -23.16 -16.11 0.10
N TRP A 108 -24.40 -16.49 0.43
CA TRP A 108 -24.74 -17.89 0.74
C TRP A 108 -24.63 -18.84 -0.46
N VAL A 109 -24.80 -18.35 -1.69
CA VAL A 109 -24.58 -19.16 -2.90
C VAL A 109 -23.09 -19.27 -3.19
N MET A 110 -22.37 -18.16 -3.05
CA MET A 110 -20.95 -18.11 -3.38
C MET A 110 -20.07 -18.84 -2.35
N ASP A 111 -20.54 -19.03 -1.12
CA ASP A 111 -19.88 -19.88 -0.12
C ASP A 111 -19.78 -21.34 -0.58
N CYS A 112 -20.77 -21.82 -1.34
CA CYS A 112 -20.81 -23.17 -1.88
C CYS A 112 -20.02 -23.34 -3.20
N VAL A 113 -19.58 -22.24 -3.83
CA VAL A 113 -18.84 -22.29 -5.10
C VAL A 113 -17.33 -22.22 -4.81
N PRO A 114 -16.53 -23.21 -5.24
CA PRO A 114 -15.08 -23.08 -5.23
C PRO A 114 -14.71 -21.98 -6.23
N GLY A 115 -13.93 -21.00 -5.79
CA GLY A 115 -13.73 -19.78 -6.56
C GLY A 115 -12.49 -18.98 -6.15
N PRO A 116 -12.31 -17.80 -6.73
CA PRO A 116 -11.10 -16.98 -6.56
C PRO A 116 -10.89 -16.43 -5.14
N LYS A 117 -11.82 -16.72 -4.22
CA LYS A 117 -11.74 -16.38 -2.79
C LYS A 117 -10.44 -16.85 -2.15
N GLU A 118 -9.99 -18.06 -2.47
CA GLU A 118 -8.77 -18.63 -1.89
C GLU A 118 -7.52 -17.89 -2.37
N LYS A 119 -7.43 -17.60 -3.68
CA LYS A 119 -6.31 -16.83 -4.24
C LYS A 119 -6.29 -15.40 -3.70
N THR A 120 -7.46 -14.77 -3.57
CA THR A 120 -7.61 -13.41 -3.00
C THR A 120 -7.21 -13.38 -1.54
N PHE A 121 -7.63 -14.38 -0.77
CA PHE A 121 -7.26 -14.53 0.63
C PHE A 121 -5.75 -14.72 0.78
N CYS A 122 -5.14 -15.63 0.02
CA CYS A 122 -3.69 -15.83 0.03
C CYS A 122 -2.91 -14.57 -0.36
N GLY A 123 -3.40 -13.81 -1.35
CA GLY A 123 -2.82 -12.51 -1.71
C GLY A 123 -2.92 -11.49 -0.57
N THR A 124 -4.09 -11.40 0.07
CA THR A 124 -4.34 -10.50 1.20
C THR A 124 -3.42 -10.83 2.38
N GLU A 125 -3.31 -12.11 2.73
CA GLU A 125 -2.43 -12.58 3.81
C GLU A 125 -0.96 -12.33 3.49
N ARG A 126 -0.54 -12.44 2.22
CA ARG A 126 0.82 -12.09 1.80
C ARG A 126 1.12 -10.61 2.05
N VAL A 127 0.24 -9.71 1.61
CA VAL A 127 0.41 -8.27 1.82
C VAL A 127 0.41 -7.93 3.30
N ARG A 128 -0.51 -8.50 4.09
CA ARG A 128 -0.52 -8.31 5.55
C ARG A 128 0.74 -8.82 6.23
N SER A 129 1.24 -9.99 5.83
CA SER A 129 2.45 -10.59 6.39
C SER A 129 3.67 -9.71 6.16
N PHE A 130 3.78 -9.16 4.94
CA PHE A 130 4.81 -8.19 4.58
C PHE A 130 4.73 -6.94 5.46
N ILE A 131 3.55 -6.31 5.56
CA ILE A 131 3.35 -5.11 6.41
C ILE A 131 3.70 -5.40 7.87
N GLN A 132 3.30 -6.55 8.40
CA GLN A 132 3.62 -6.95 9.77
C GLN A 132 5.12 -7.15 9.98
N GLN A 133 5.85 -7.63 8.97
CA GLN A 133 7.30 -7.76 9.04
C GLN A 133 7.97 -6.39 9.12
N GLU A 134 7.55 -5.43 8.30
CA GLU A 134 8.06 -4.06 8.34
C GLU A 134 7.76 -3.36 9.67
N ILE A 135 6.54 -3.51 10.19
CA ILE A 135 6.17 -2.99 11.52
C ILE A 135 7.08 -3.58 12.61
N ARG A 136 7.31 -4.90 12.61
CA ARG A 136 8.19 -5.54 13.59
C ARG A 136 9.62 -5.03 13.49
N SER A 137 10.14 -4.84 12.27
CA SER A 137 11.47 -4.29 12.07
C SER A 137 11.60 -2.89 12.69
N HIS A 138 10.59 -2.04 12.52
CA HIS A 138 10.55 -0.71 13.14
C HIS A 138 10.41 -0.76 14.67
N GLU A 139 9.66 -1.72 15.20
CA GLU A 139 9.56 -1.94 16.65
C GLU A 139 10.91 -2.40 17.26
N GLU A 140 11.71 -3.18 16.52
CA GLU A 140 13.02 -3.69 16.94
C GLU A 140 14.13 -2.63 16.90
N ILE A 141 14.15 -1.77 15.87
CA ILE A 141 15.09 -0.65 15.75
C ILE A 141 14.95 0.32 16.94
N GLY A 142 13.76 0.37 17.53
CA GLY A 142 13.46 1.18 18.70
C GLY A 142 13.03 2.59 18.30
N ARG A 143 12.43 3.33 19.25
CA ARG A 143 11.89 4.65 18.97
C ARG A 143 13.00 5.67 18.79
N THR A 144 13.03 6.30 17.61
CA THR A 144 13.73 7.54 17.37
C THR A 144 12.97 8.70 18.04
N ASP A 145 13.70 9.71 18.54
CA ASP A 145 13.08 10.90 19.16
C ASP A 145 12.25 11.72 18.15
N GLU A 146 12.53 11.54 16.85
CA GLU A 146 11.82 12.16 15.74
C GLU A 146 11.26 11.08 14.79
N PRO A 147 9.92 10.87 14.75
CA PRO A 147 9.32 9.93 13.80
C PRO A 147 9.45 10.46 12.37
N GLU A 148 9.98 9.64 11.47
CA GLU A 148 10.28 10.04 10.09
C GLU A 148 9.31 9.45 9.06
N ASN A 149 8.68 8.32 9.37
CA ASN A 149 7.77 7.60 8.47
C ASN A 149 6.40 7.31 9.10
N PHE A 150 5.46 6.83 8.27
CA PHE A 150 4.09 6.56 8.71
C PHE A 150 4.01 5.58 9.89
N ILE A 151 4.80 4.49 9.87
CA ILE A 151 4.84 3.49 10.94
C ILE A 151 5.25 4.16 12.25
N ASP A 152 6.33 4.94 12.25
CA ASP A 152 6.84 5.61 13.45
C ASP A 152 5.83 6.58 14.04
N PHE A 153 5.18 7.40 13.19
CA PHE A 153 4.12 8.30 13.62
C PHE A 153 2.98 7.54 14.29
N TYR A 154 2.58 6.40 13.72
CA TYR A 154 1.48 5.60 14.26
C TYR A 154 1.88 4.91 15.56
N LEU A 155 3.08 4.32 15.63
CA LEU A 155 3.61 3.68 16.85
C LEU A 155 3.77 4.70 17.99
N ALA A 156 4.21 5.92 17.70
CA ALA A 156 4.28 7.02 18.67
C ALA A 156 2.87 7.42 19.15
N GLN A 157 1.89 7.46 18.27
CA GLN A 157 0.50 7.77 18.63
C GLN A 157 -0.16 6.65 19.46
N MET A 158 0.12 5.38 19.13
CA MET A 158 -0.26 4.23 19.94
C MET A 158 0.32 4.32 21.35
N ALA A 159 1.59 4.72 21.48
CA ALA A 159 2.25 4.92 22.76
C ALA A 159 1.54 5.96 23.63
N LYS A 160 1.24 7.12 23.03
CA LYS A 160 0.62 8.27 23.71
C LYS A 160 -0.79 7.98 24.18
N THR A 161 -1.48 7.03 23.55
CA THR A 161 -2.89 6.70 23.82
C THR A 161 -3.06 5.35 24.51
N LYS A 162 -1.97 4.71 24.96
CA LYS A 162 -1.98 3.37 25.56
C LYS A 162 -2.89 3.25 26.79
N GLU A 163 -3.00 4.30 27.58
CA GLU A 163 -3.83 4.33 28.79
C GLU A 163 -5.29 4.75 28.51
N ASP A 164 -5.62 5.19 27.28
CA ASP A 164 -6.98 5.59 26.94
C ASP A 164 -7.80 4.38 26.46
N PRO A 165 -8.80 3.93 27.24
CA PRO A 165 -9.66 2.80 26.85
C PRO A 165 -10.58 3.10 25.66
N ARG A 166 -10.64 4.35 25.19
CA ARG A 166 -11.36 4.77 23.98
C ARG A 166 -10.46 4.83 22.75
N SER A 167 -9.15 4.66 22.90
CA SER A 167 -8.21 4.70 21.79
C SER A 167 -8.53 3.61 20.76
N THR A 168 -8.56 4.03 19.50
CA THR A 168 -8.71 3.11 18.36
C THR A 168 -7.36 2.74 17.76
N TYR A 169 -6.25 3.28 18.27
CA TYR A 169 -4.91 2.99 17.75
C TYR A 169 -4.43 1.64 18.30
N ASN A 170 -4.38 0.63 17.42
CA ASN A 170 -3.84 -0.69 17.70
C ASN A 170 -3.14 -1.25 16.45
N GLY A 171 -2.41 -2.37 16.63
CA GLY A 171 -1.64 -3.00 15.56
C GLY A 171 -2.50 -3.47 14.38
N ASP A 172 -3.69 -4.01 14.62
CA ASP A 172 -4.59 -4.46 13.55
C ASP A 172 -5.03 -3.29 12.67
N ASN A 173 -5.37 -2.16 13.28
CA ASN A 173 -5.73 -0.93 12.58
C ASN A 173 -4.54 -0.29 11.87
N LEU A 174 -3.30 -0.45 12.38
CA LEU A 174 -2.09 -0.02 11.68
C LEU A 174 -1.89 -0.84 10.40
N VAL A 175 -1.90 -2.17 10.52
CA VAL A 175 -1.78 -3.09 9.38
C VAL A 175 -2.87 -2.79 8.35
N GLN A 176 -4.11 -2.58 8.79
CA GLN A 176 -5.20 -2.23 7.89
C GLN A 176 -4.96 -0.88 7.19
N SER A 177 -4.50 0.14 7.92
CA SER A 177 -4.27 1.47 7.34
C SER A 177 -3.19 1.45 6.27
N ILE A 178 -2.10 0.69 6.48
CA ILE A 178 -1.03 0.54 5.49
C ILE A 178 -1.51 -0.29 4.31
N PHE A 179 -2.26 -1.38 4.56
CA PHE A 179 -2.86 -2.18 3.50
C PHE A 179 -3.76 -1.34 2.59
N ASP A 180 -4.62 -0.50 3.19
CA ASP A 180 -5.51 0.40 2.45
C ASP A 180 -4.70 1.42 1.63
N LEU A 181 -3.61 1.95 2.18
CA LEU A 181 -2.72 2.89 1.48
C LEU A 181 -2.02 2.21 0.29
N PHE A 182 -1.53 0.99 0.46
CA PHE A 182 -0.89 0.22 -0.61
C PHE A 182 -1.87 -0.11 -1.73
N LEU A 183 -3.03 -0.66 -1.39
CA LEU A 183 -4.04 -1.04 -2.37
C LEU A 183 -4.58 0.17 -3.14
N ALA A 184 -4.87 1.27 -2.43
CA ALA A 184 -5.42 2.46 -3.05
C ALA A 184 -4.36 3.24 -3.84
N GLY A 185 -3.14 3.38 -3.31
CA GLY A 185 -2.09 4.17 -3.94
C GLY A 185 -1.46 3.47 -5.15
N ILE A 186 -1.01 2.22 -4.98
CA ILE A 186 -0.21 1.53 -6.00
C ILE A 186 -1.02 1.26 -7.26
N GLU A 187 -2.16 0.59 -7.12
CA GLU A 187 -2.94 0.17 -8.29
C GLU A 187 -3.46 1.37 -9.09
N THR A 188 -4.00 2.38 -8.40
CA THR A 188 -4.68 3.48 -9.07
C THR A 188 -3.71 4.41 -9.79
N GLU A 189 -2.54 4.69 -9.19
CA GLU A 189 -1.50 5.52 -9.81
C GLU A 189 -0.83 4.77 -10.96
N THR A 190 -0.50 3.48 -10.77
CA THR A 190 0.08 2.63 -11.84
C THR A 190 -0.84 2.53 -13.04
N THR A 191 -2.13 2.25 -12.80
CA THR A 191 -3.14 2.20 -13.86
C THR A 191 -3.26 3.55 -14.57
N SER A 192 -3.28 4.66 -13.82
CA SER A 192 -3.37 6.00 -14.40
C SER A 192 -2.17 6.35 -15.27
N LEU A 193 -0.95 6.03 -14.81
CA LEU A 193 0.28 6.23 -15.58
C LEU A 193 0.31 5.36 -16.84
N HIS A 194 -0.12 4.10 -16.73
CA HIS A 194 -0.21 3.20 -17.87
C HIS A 194 -1.15 3.76 -18.95
N TRP A 195 -2.34 4.22 -18.57
CA TRP A 195 -3.27 4.88 -19.50
C TRP A 195 -2.69 6.17 -20.08
N ALA A 196 -2.05 7.00 -19.25
CA ALA A 196 -1.42 8.23 -19.71
C ALA A 196 -0.36 7.94 -20.79
N MET A 197 0.49 6.94 -20.59
CA MET A 197 1.47 6.51 -21.59
C MET A 197 0.80 5.99 -22.87
N LEU A 198 -0.22 5.15 -22.74
CA LEU A 198 -0.97 4.64 -23.89
C LEU A 198 -1.56 5.78 -24.73
N TYR A 199 -2.12 6.81 -24.08
CA TYR A 199 -2.67 7.99 -24.77
C TYR A 199 -1.61 8.91 -25.37
N MET A 200 -0.36 8.90 -24.88
CA MET A 200 0.73 9.69 -25.45
C MET A 200 1.35 9.05 -26.70
N VAL A 201 1.26 7.73 -26.83
CA VAL A 201 1.79 6.98 -27.99
C VAL A 201 0.72 6.77 -29.08
N ALA A 202 -0.56 6.93 -28.74
CA ALA A 202 -1.70 6.88 -29.67
C ALA A 202 -1.84 8.16 -30.50
#